data_AF-A0A974SII7-F1
#
_entry.id   AF-A0A974SII7-F1
#
_cell.length_a   1.000
_cell.length_b   1.000
_cell.length_c   1.000
_cell.angle_alpha   90.00
_cell.angle_beta   90.00
_cell.angle_gamma   90.00
#
_symmetry.space_group_name_H-M   'P 1'
#
loop_
_entity.id
_entity.type
_entity.pdbx_description
1 polymer ?
#
loop_
_entity_poly.entity_id
_entity_poly.type
_entity_poly.pdbx_seq_one_letter_code
_entity_poly.pdbx_strand_id
1 'polypeptide(L)'
;MAIVVPVTHSPPVDPETAIEIPAVTKTRLGLDAQRSWIVCNEANVFAWPGPDLRAAGGQTLPSIWYGPLPPKLATAAREKLRDFAKAGRLRRVPRTE
;
A
#
# COMPACT_ATOMS: atom_id res chain seq x y z
N MET A 1 -10.15 2.12 -13.50
CA MET A 1 -9.59 0.94 -12.82
C MET A 1 -8.32 1.37 -12.10
N ALA A 2 -8.19 1.07 -10.82
CA ALA A 2 -7.02 1.39 -10.01
C ALA A 2 -6.30 0.10 -9.58
N ILE A 3 -4.98 0.19 -9.44
CA ILE A 3 -4.15 -0.86 -8.85
C ILE A 3 -3.64 -0.33 -7.52
N VAL A 4 -3.88 -1.07 -6.45
CA VAL A 4 -3.35 -0.75 -5.12
C VAL A 4 -2.51 -1.92 -4.61
N VAL A 5 -1.55 -1.59 -3.76
CA VAL A 5 -0.71 -2.55 -3.05
C VAL A 5 -1.15 -2.60 -1.59
N PRO A 6 -1.26 -3.78 -0.96
CA PRO A 6 -1.66 -3.86 0.44
C PRO A 6 -0.59 -3.31 1.38
N VAL A 7 -1.03 -2.75 2.50
CA VAL A 7 -0.19 -2.40 3.64
C VAL A 7 -0.60 -3.28 4.82
N THR A 8 0.38 -3.86 5.51
CA THR A 8 0.14 -4.76 6.65
C THR A 8 1.06 -4.43 7.83
N HIS A 9 0.61 -4.73 9.04
CA HIS A 9 1.42 -4.73 10.28
C HIS A 9 2.09 -6.08 10.57
N SER A 10 1.83 -7.09 9.75
CA SER A 10 2.55 -8.36 9.84
C SER A 10 3.88 -8.24 9.11
N PRO A 11 5.01 -8.59 9.75
CA PRO A 11 6.30 -8.62 9.06
C PRO A 11 6.24 -9.61 7.89
N PRO A 12 6.85 -9.29 6.74
CA PRO A 12 6.86 -10.19 5.60
C PRO A 12 7.68 -11.45 5.93
N VAL A 13 7.21 -12.61 5.48
CA VAL A 13 7.97 -13.87 5.60
C VAL A 13 9.28 -13.79 4.79
N ASP A 14 9.19 -13.18 3.61
CA ASP A 14 10.34 -12.89 2.75
C ASP A 14 10.55 -11.36 2.67
N PRO A 15 11.66 -10.81 3.22
CA PRO A 15 11.97 -9.38 3.15
C PRO A 15 11.99 -8.81 1.73
N GLU A 16 12.23 -9.64 0.70
CA GLU A 16 12.20 -9.21 -0.70
C GLU A 16 10.78 -8.94 -1.20
N THR A 17 9.74 -9.41 -0.51
CA THR A 17 8.35 -9.22 -0.97
C THR A 17 7.71 -7.91 -0.53
N ALA A 18 8.31 -7.18 0.41
CA ALA A 18 7.72 -5.95 0.95
C ALA A 18 8.74 -4.83 1.19
N ILE A 19 8.27 -3.61 1.40
CA ILE A 19 9.09 -2.46 1.79
C ILE A 19 8.51 -1.87 3.08
N GLU A 20 9.35 -1.74 4.11
CA GLU A 20 8.94 -1.10 5.36
C GLU A 20 8.67 0.40 5.17
N ILE A 21 7.58 0.89 5.75
CA ILE A 21 7.24 2.31 5.73
C ILE A 21 8.01 3.02 6.86
N PRO A 22 8.87 4.02 6.55
CA PRO A 22 9.61 4.73 7.58
C PRO A 22 8.69 5.42 8.60
N ALA A 23 9.04 5.40 9.88
CA ALA A 23 8.23 5.99 10.96
C ALA A 23 7.93 7.49 10.75
N VAL A 24 8.87 8.25 10.17
CA VAL A 24 8.68 9.67 9.81
C VAL A 24 7.57 9.83 8.77
N THR A 25 7.49 8.92 7.79
CA THR A 25 6.42 8.90 6.79
C THR A 25 5.08 8.58 7.44
N LYS A 26 5.04 7.59 8.35
CA LYS A 26 3.83 7.24 9.11
C LYS A 26 3.29 8.43 9.89
N THR A 27 4.17 9.09 10.65
CA THR A 27 3.84 10.28 11.44
C THR A 27 3.28 11.40 10.56
N ARG A 28 3.94 11.70 9.44
CA ARG A 28 3.48 12.73 8.49
C ARG A 28 2.11 12.43 7.91
N LEU A 29 1.80 11.16 7.66
CA LEU A 29 0.53 10.71 7.08
C LEU A 29 -0.55 10.43 8.14
N GLY A 30 -0.27 10.65 9.42
CA GLY A 30 -1.20 10.36 10.51
C GLY A 30 -1.48 8.86 10.71
N LEU A 31 -0.56 7.99 10.27
CA LEU A 31 -0.63 6.55 10.52
C LEU A 31 -0.17 6.23 11.95
N ASP A 32 -0.58 5.08 12.46
CA ASP A 32 -0.17 4.58 13.78
C ASP A 32 1.36 4.39 13.91
N ALA A 33 1.85 4.24 15.13
CA ALA A 33 3.29 4.09 15.41
C ALA A 33 3.84 2.67 15.22
N GLN A 34 2.99 1.65 14.99
CA GLN A 34 3.46 0.27 14.81
C GLN A 34 4.20 0.13 13.47
N ARG A 35 5.02 -0.91 13.32
CA ARG A 35 5.69 -1.14 12.03
C ARG A 35 4.68 -1.59 11.00
N SER A 36 4.80 -1.09 9.77
CA SER A 36 3.98 -1.54 8.65
C SER A 36 4.77 -1.59 7.36
N TRP A 37 4.35 -2.48 6.47
CA TRP A 37 5.04 -2.80 5.22
C TRP A 37 4.09 -2.68 4.03
N ILE A 38 4.61 -2.13 2.93
CA ILE A 38 3.97 -2.16 1.61
C ILE A 38 4.31 -3.51 0.97
N VAL A 39 3.31 -4.35 0.72
CA VAL A 39 3.47 -5.65 0.06
C VAL A 39 3.58 -5.43 -1.45
N CYS A 40 4.71 -5.80 -2.05
CA CYS A 40 5.02 -5.53 -3.45
C CYS A 40 4.85 -6.74 -4.38
N ASN A 41 4.60 -7.94 -3.84
CA ASN A 41 4.29 -9.14 -4.63
C ASN A 41 2.78 -9.43 -4.71
N GLU A 42 1.95 -8.50 -4.22
CA GLU A 42 0.49 -8.57 -4.28
C GLU A 42 -0.09 -7.26 -4.81
N ALA A 43 -1.11 -7.35 -5.65
CA ALA A 43 -1.83 -6.21 -6.19
C ALA A 43 -3.33 -6.46 -6.18
N ASN A 44 -4.08 -5.51 -5.65
CA ASN A 44 -5.54 -5.49 -5.70
C ASN A 44 -5.98 -4.57 -6.84
N VAL A 45 -6.92 -5.05 -7.66
CA VAL A 45 -7.47 -4.31 -8.79
C VAL A 45 -8.95 -4.08 -8.55
N PHE A 46 -9.38 -2.81 -8.54
CA PHE A 46 -10.80 -2.46 -8.34
C PHE A 46 -11.16 -1.13 -9.01
N ALA A 47 -12.46 -0.81 -9.07
CA ALA A 47 -12.98 0.44 -9.61
C ALA A 47 -12.87 1.58 -8.59
N TRP A 48 -12.27 2.71 -8.97
CA TRP A 48 -12.11 3.89 -8.12
C TRP A 48 -12.87 5.09 -8.73
N PRO A 49 -13.60 5.89 -7.92
CA PRO A 49 -13.95 5.65 -6.52
C PRO A 49 -14.97 4.49 -6.42
N GLY A 50 -14.80 3.61 -5.43
CA GLY A 50 -15.62 2.39 -5.27
C GLY A 50 -16.07 2.17 -3.82
N PRO A 51 -17.00 1.22 -3.58
CA PRO A 51 -17.60 0.97 -2.26
C PRO A 51 -16.60 0.49 -1.20
N ASP A 52 -15.45 -0.04 -1.62
CA ASP A 52 -14.36 -0.48 -0.74
C ASP A 52 -13.64 0.67 -0.01
N LEU A 53 -13.90 1.92 -0.39
CA LEU A 53 -13.25 3.07 0.22
C LEU A 53 -13.92 3.42 1.54
N ARG A 54 -13.11 3.37 2.60
CA ARG A 54 -13.50 3.80 3.95
C ARG A 54 -12.83 5.13 4.26
N ALA A 55 -13.51 5.95 5.05
CA ALA A 55 -12.90 7.17 5.57
C ALA A 55 -11.63 6.81 6.34
N ALA A 56 -10.55 7.54 6.05
CA ALA A 56 -9.32 7.56 6.80
C ALA A 56 -9.64 7.96 8.25
N GLY A 57 -9.30 7.08 9.18
CA GLY A 57 -9.43 7.38 10.60
C GLY A 57 -8.46 8.47 11.04
N GLY A 58 -8.83 9.25 12.05
CA GLY A 58 -7.94 10.23 12.67
C GLY A 58 -7.86 11.60 12.00
N GLN A 59 -8.68 11.88 10.98
CA GLN A 59 -8.81 13.23 10.40
C GLN A 59 -10.12 13.90 10.85
N THR A 60 -10.08 15.22 11.07
CA THR A 60 -11.24 16.04 11.48
C THR A 60 -12.37 16.04 10.44
N LEU A 61 -12.04 15.82 9.17
CA LEU A 61 -12.99 15.64 8.09
C LEU A 61 -12.86 14.22 7.53
N PRO A 62 -13.98 13.57 7.12
CA PRO A 62 -13.95 12.26 6.49
C PRO A 62 -13.27 12.37 5.12
N SER A 63 -11.96 12.11 5.09
CA SER A 63 -11.18 11.96 3.86
C SER A 63 -10.89 10.48 3.65
N ILE A 64 -10.87 9.99 2.44
CA ILE A 64 -10.41 8.62 2.11
C ILE A 64 -8.89 8.56 1.86
N TRP A 65 -8.20 9.70 2.00
CA TRP A 65 -6.82 9.90 1.59
C TRP A 65 -5.96 10.40 2.75
N TYR A 66 -4.90 9.66 3.05
CA TYR A 66 -3.91 10.00 4.09
C TYR A 66 -2.80 10.95 3.61
N GLY A 67 -2.71 11.19 2.30
CA GLY A 67 -1.63 11.99 1.70
C GLY A 67 -0.68 11.17 0.81
N PRO A 68 0.28 11.85 0.16
CA PRO A 68 1.22 11.19 -0.75
C PRO A 68 2.38 10.52 0.01
N LEU A 69 2.82 9.35 -0.47
CA LEU A 69 4.08 8.75 -0.03
C LEU A 69 5.28 9.60 -0.47
N PRO A 70 6.42 9.57 0.25
CA PRO A 70 7.66 10.19 -0.23
C PRO A 70 8.04 9.66 -1.61
N PRO A 71 8.52 10.50 -2.54
CA PRO A 71 8.81 10.08 -3.92
C PRO A 71 9.74 8.87 -4.01
N LYS A 72 10.80 8.83 -3.18
CA LYS A 72 11.73 7.70 -3.13
C LYS A 72 11.05 6.38 -2.75
N LEU A 73 10.17 6.42 -1.74
CA LEU A 73 9.42 5.25 -1.29
C LEU A 73 8.42 4.77 -2.35
N ALA A 74 7.70 5.71 -2.96
CA ALA A 74 6.75 5.41 -4.02
C ALA A 74 7.42 4.79 -5.25
N THR A 75 8.57 5.33 -5.67
CA THR A 75 9.36 4.80 -6.79
C THR A 75 9.86 3.39 -6.49
N ALA A 76 10.46 3.17 -5.31
CA ALA A 76 10.96 1.86 -4.91
C ALA A 76 9.85 0.80 -4.87
N ALA A 77 8.69 1.13 -4.31
CA ALA A 77 7.54 0.22 -4.29
C ALA A 77 7.04 -0.10 -5.70
N ARG A 78 6.99 0.90 -6.59
CA ARG A 78 6.56 0.72 -7.99
C ARG A 78 7.55 -0.14 -8.79
N GLU A 79 8.84 0.04 -8.57
CA GLU A 79 9.89 -0.77 -9.20
C GLU A 79 9.78 -2.23 -8.76
N LYS A 80 9.74 -2.47 -7.44
CA LYS A 80 9.62 -3.82 -6.89
C LYS A 80 8.36 -4.54 -7.39
N LEU A 81 7.22 -3.84 -7.41
CA LEU A 81 5.96 -4.36 -7.95
C LEU A 81 6.09 -4.77 -9.43
N ARG A 82 6.76 -3.94 -10.23
CA ARG A 82 7.00 -4.20 -11.65
C ARG A 82 7.93 -5.39 -11.84
N ASP A 83 8.93 -5.57 -10.99
CA ASP A 83 9.84 -6.70 -11.08
C ASP A 83 9.13 -8.02 -10.76
N PHE A 84 8.29 -8.06 -9.71
CA PHE A 84 7.42 -9.21 -9.45
C PHE A 84 6.43 -9.47 -10.58
N ALA A 85 5.88 -8.43 -11.20
CA ALA A 85 4.98 -8.56 -12.35
C ALA A 85 5.69 -9.17 -13.56
N LYS A 86 6.90 -8.69 -13.89
CA LYS A 86 7.72 -9.22 -14.99
C LYS A 86 8.15 -10.67 -14.75
N ALA A 87 8.44 -11.03 -13.51
CA ALA A 87 8.79 -12.38 -13.12
C ALA A 87 7.60 -13.35 -13.08
N GLY A 88 6.36 -12.90 -13.33
CA GLY A 88 5.15 -13.72 -13.20
C GLY A 88 4.83 -14.14 -11.76
N ARG A 89 5.47 -13.50 -10.76
CA ARG A 89 5.33 -13.78 -9.33
C ARG A 89 4.39 -12.83 -8.60
N LEU A 90 3.70 -11.96 -9.35
CA LEU A 90 2.73 -11.01 -8.80
C LEU A 90 1.38 -11.71 -8.60
N ARG A 91 0.94 -11.82 -7.34
CA ARG A 91 -0.41 -12.26 -7.01
C ARG A 91 -1.39 -11.12 -7.26
N ARG A 92 -2.31 -11.32 -8.21
CA ARG A 92 -3.42 -10.38 -8.43
C ARG A 92 -4.65 -10.88 -7.69
N VAL A 93 -5.18 -10.08 -6.78
CA VAL A 93 -6.43 -10.40 -6.08
C VAL A 93 -7.53 -9.51 -6.67
N PRO A 94 -8.49 -10.09 -7.42
CA PRO A 94 -9.70 -9.36 -7.78
C PRO A 94 -10.49 -9.11 -6.49
N ARG A 95 -10.77 -7.84 -6.19
CA ARG A 95 -11.69 -7.48 -5.11
C ARG A 95 -13.03 -7.19 -5.77
N THR A 96 -13.95 -8.13 -5.61
CA THR A 96 -15.37 -8.00 -5.98
C THR A 96 -16.16 -8.14 -4.70
N GLU A 97 -16.68 -7.00 -4.23
CA GLU A 97 -17.70 -6.80 -3.18
C GLU A 97 -17.45 -7.41 -1.79
#